data_AF-A0A972A3Z8-F1
#
_entry.id   AF-A0A972A3Z8-F1
#
_cell.length_a   1.000
_cell.length_b   1.000
_cell.length_c   1.000
_cell.angle_alpha   90.00
_cell.angle_beta   90.00
_cell.angle_gamma   90.00
#
_symmetry.space_group_name_H-M   'P 1'
#
loop_
_entity.id
_entity.type
_entity.pdbx_description
1 polymer ?
#
loop_
_entity_poly.entity_id
_entity_poly.type
_entity_poly.pdbx_seq_one_letter_code
_entity_poly.pdbx_strand_id
1 'polypeptide(L)'
;QDYMGRQHNIKVGDRTAEQIKIQVGSVVTELDNPPEDFIVHGPNRMTSLPMDVPVSYQEVAHCIEKSVSKVDSAVLSALEQTPPELYADIVRNGIYLTGGGALLRGIDKRLTEKIGIPFRVVDDPLHMVAKGTSTALRNIDKFTFLMR
;
A
#
# COMPACT_ATOMS: atom_id res chain seq x y z
N GLN A 1 5.39 13.07 6.73
CA GLN A 1 5.55 14.45 7.26
C GLN A 1 7.02 14.77 7.51
N ASP A 2 7.73 13.99 8.34
CA ASP A 2 9.14 14.21 8.66
C ASP A 2 10.06 14.37 7.44
N TYR A 3 9.89 13.51 6.42
CA TYR A 3 10.67 13.58 5.19
C TYR A 3 10.55 14.95 4.52
N MET A 4 9.33 15.41 4.26
CA MET A 4 9.05 16.73 3.67
C MET A 4 9.67 17.88 4.47
N GLY A 5 9.57 17.81 5.80
CA GLY A 5 10.15 18.82 6.68
C GLY A 5 11.68 18.82 6.75
N ARG A 6 12.33 17.71 6.39
CA ARG A 6 13.81 17.57 6.37
C ARG A 6 14.41 17.85 5.00
N GLN A 7 13.82 17.32 3.94
CA GLN A 7 14.37 17.44 2.57
C GLN A 7 13.93 18.74 1.89
N HIS A 8 12.69 19.16 2.12
CA HIS A 8 12.08 20.28 1.39
C HIS A 8 11.82 21.51 2.25
N ASN A 9 12.12 21.46 3.55
CA ASN A 9 11.81 22.52 4.51
C ASN A 9 10.33 22.97 4.46
N ILE A 10 9.40 22.08 4.17
CA ILE A 10 7.96 22.38 4.12
C ILE A 10 7.21 21.63 5.22
N LYS A 11 6.26 22.29 5.88
CA LYS A 11 5.37 21.64 6.85
C LYS A 11 4.14 21.07 6.13
N VAL A 12 3.86 19.80 6.38
CA VAL A 12 2.68 19.11 5.82
C VAL A 12 1.92 18.40 6.95
N GLY A 13 0.58 18.45 6.90
CA GLY A 13 -0.28 17.67 7.79
C GLY A 13 -0.65 16.31 7.19
N ASP A 14 -1.39 15.51 7.95
CA ASP A 14 -1.77 14.14 7.55
C ASP A 14 -2.58 14.10 6.26
N ARG A 15 -3.53 15.03 6.09
CA ARG A 15 -4.34 15.11 4.88
C ARG A 15 -3.46 15.36 3.64
N THR A 16 -2.51 16.28 3.71
CA THR A 16 -1.59 16.56 2.60
C THR A 16 -0.64 15.40 2.37
N ALA A 17 -0.13 14.77 3.43
CA ALA A 17 0.70 13.57 3.31
C ALA A 17 -0.06 12.40 2.64
N GLU A 18 -1.34 12.24 2.95
CA GLU A 18 -2.20 11.24 2.30
C GLU A 18 -2.44 11.58 0.82
N GLN A 19 -2.64 12.86 0.48
CA GLN A 19 -2.75 13.27 -0.93
C GLN A 19 -1.47 12.97 -1.70
N ILE A 20 -0.29 13.28 -1.13
CA ILE A 20 1.00 12.91 -1.74
C ILE A 20 1.04 11.39 -1.99
N LYS A 21 0.68 10.58 -0.98
CA LYS A 21 0.66 9.12 -1.10
C LYS A 21 -0.30 8.63 -2.18
N ILE A 22 -1.49 9.21 -2.30
CA ILE A 22 -2.48 8.80 -3.33
C ILE A 22 -1.99 9.20 -4.73
N GLN A 23 -1.54 10.44 -4.90
CA GLN A 23 -1.20 11.00 -6.20
C GLN A 23 0.08 10.38 -6.77
N VAL A 24 1.15 10.33 -5.97
CA VAL A 24 2.49 9.91 -6.41
C VAL A 24 3.07 8.75 -5.60
N GLY A 25 2.30 8.10 -4.72
CA GLY A 25 2.79 6.94 -3.98
C GLY A 25 3.11 5.74 -4.89
N SER A 26 4.32 5.23 -4.71
CA SER A 26 4.86 4.03 -5.36
C SER A 26 5.74 3.28 -4.38
N VAL A 27 5.85 1.96 -4.53
CA VAL A 27 6.80 1.12 -3.76
C VAL A 27 7.95 0.58 -4.60
N VAL A 28 8.03 1.02 -5.86
CA VAL A 28 9.09 0.72 -6.83
C VAL A 28 9.57 2.01 -7.48
N THR A 29 10.83 2.03 -7.92
CA THR A 29 11.46 3.20 -8.57
C THR A 29 11.26 3.21 -10.09
N GLU A 30 10.89 2.08 -10.67
CA GLU A 30 10.62 1.93 -12.10
C GLU A 30 9.15 1.58 -12.30
N LEU A 31 8.42 2.47 -12.97
CA LEU A 31 7.01 2.31 -13.33
C LEU A 31 6.90 2.42 -14.85
N ASP A 32 6.11 1.54 -15.46
CA ASP A 32 5.85 1.60 -16.91
C ASP A 32 5.07 2.86 -17.30
N ASN A 33 4.19 3.32 -16.41
CA ASN A 33 3.43 4.56 -16.55
C ASN A 33 3.57 5.41 -15.27
N PRO A 34 4.65 6.19 -15.14
CA PRO A 34 4.88 7.01 -13.95
C PRO A 34 3.85 8.16 -13.86
N PRO A 35 3.38 8.50 -12.65
CA PRO A 35 2.56 9.69 -12.45
C PRO A 35 3.40 10.97 -12.64
N GLU A 36 2.75 12.08 -12.98
CA GLU A 36 3.37 13.40 -12.91
C GLU A 36 3.71 13.77 -11.46
N ASP A 37 4.69 14.66 -11.29
CA ASP A 37 5.04 15.20 -9.99
C ASP A 37 3.83 15.90 -9.34
N PHE A 38 3.64 15.67 -8.05
CA PHE A 38 2.58 16.31 -7.29
C PHE A 38 3.10 17.57 -6.62
N ILE A 39 2.49 18.71 -6.92
CA ILE A 39 2.87 19.99 -6.29
C ILE A 39 2.26 20.07 -4.90
N VAL A 40 3.13 20.11 -3.89
CA VAL A 40 2.76 20.26 -2.50
C VAL A 40 2.81 21.73 -2.12
N HIS A 41 1.65 22.25 -1.73
CA HIS A 41 1.50 23.61 -1.20
C HIS A 41 1.55 23.57 0.33
N GLY A 42 2.35 24.44 0.94
CA GLY A 42 2.46 24.51 2.39
C GLY A 42 3.40 25.61 2.89
N PRO A 43 3.43 25.87 4.20
CA PRO A 43 4.31 26.87 4.76
C PRO A 43 5.73 26.32 4.89
N ASN A 44 6.71 27.16 4.54
CA ASN A 44 8.11 26.91 4.81
C ASN A 44 8.32 26.74 6.32
N ARG A 45 9.12 25.76 6.71
CA ARG A 45 9.32 25.35 8.09
C ARG A 45 10.06 26.41 8.91
N MET A 46 10.97 27.16 8.28
CA MET A 46 11.78 28.20 8.92
C MET A 46 11.10 29.56 8.90
N THR A 47 10.60 29.99 7.73
CA THR A 47 10.07 31.35 7.55
C THR A 47 8.55 31.45 7.73
N SER A 48 7.84 30.32 7.71
CA SER A 48 6.36 30.25 7.70
C SER A 48 5.68 30.88 6.48
N LEU A 49 6.44 31.30 5.46
CA LEU A 49 5.90 31.82 4.21
C LEU A 49 5.40 30.69 3.30
N PRO A 50 4.38 30.91 2.45
CA PRO A 50 3.93 29.92 1.48
C PRO A 50 5.04 29.48 0.53
N MET A 51 5.09 28.19 0.23
CA MET A 51 6.00 27.62 -0.76
C MET A 51 5.36 26.42 -1.47
N ASP A 52 5.84 26.16 -2.68
CA ASP A 52 5.42 25.06 -3.53
C ASP A 52 6.62 24.15 -3.78
N VAL A 53 6.39 22.84 -3.64
CA VAL A 53 7.44 21.82 -3.80
C VAL A 53 6.91 20.72 -4.72
N PRO A 54 7.53 20.48 -5.88
CA PRO A 54 7.23 19.29 -6.67
C PRO A 54 7.76 18.05 -5.95
N VAL A 55 6.90 17.02 -5.80
CA VAL A 55 7.25 15.74 -5.20
C VAL A 55 7.05 14.63 -6.22
N SER A 56 8.13 13.90 -6.50
CA SER A 56 8.13 12.79 -7.45
C SER A 56 7.81 11.45 -6.78
N TYR A 57 7.37 10.47 -7.58
CA TYR A 57 7.06 9.14 -7.05
C TYR A 57 8.29 8.39 -6.55
N GLN A 58 9.48 8.62 -7.13
CA GLN A 58 10.73 8.00 -6.68
C GLN A 58 11.11 8.49 -5.29
N GLU A 59 10.90 9.78 -5.00
CA GLU A 59 11.11 10.34 -3.67
C GLU A 59 10.20 9.68 -2.64
N VAL A 60 8.91 9.52 -2.98
CA VAL A 60 7.95 8.85 -2.09
C VAL A 60 8.30 7.39 -1.89
N ALA A 61 8.69 6.67 -2.95
CA ALA A 61 9.14 5.28 -2.85
C ALA A 61 10.28 5.12 -1.85
N HIS A 62 11.29 6.00 -1.91
CA HIS A 62 12.37 6.01 -0.94
C HIS A 62 11.88 6.36 0.48
N CYS A 63 10.99 7.35 0.61
CA CYS A 63 10.45 7.77 1.90
C CYS A 63 9.66 6.66 2.61
N ILE A 64 8.90 5.84 1.88
CA ILE A 64 8.02 4.81 2.47
C ILE A 64 8.68 3.43 2.58
N GLU A 65 9.88 3.24 2.03
CA GLU A 65 10.61 1.97 1.98
C GLU A 65 10.66 1.26 3.34
N LYS A 66 10.96 1.99 4.42
CA LYS A 66 11.00 1.42 5.77
C LYS A 66 9.65 0.87 6.24
N SER A 67 8.55 1.52 5.85
CA SER A 67 7.20 1.07 6.19
C SER A 67 6.78 -0.14 5.35
N VAL A 68 7.09 -0.12 4.06
CA VAL A 68 6.78 -1.22 3.13
C VAL A 68 7.61 -2.46 3.47
N SER A 69 8.87 -2.30 3.86
CA SER A 69 9.71 -3.40 4.33
C SER A 69 9.10 -4.17 5.51
N LYS A 70 8.32 -3.51 6.38
CA LYS A 70 7.59 -4.20 7.45
C LYS A 70 6.46 -5.08 6.92
N VAL A 71 5.81 -4.65 5.83
CA VAL A 71 4.80 -5.46 5.12
C VAL A 71 5.48 -6.70 4.54
N ASP A 72 6.62 -6.54 3.87
CA ASP A 72 7.40 -7.67 3.35
C ASP A 72 7.71 -8.69 4.45
N SER A 73 8.22 -8.23 5.60
CA SER A 73 8.52 -9.10 6.76
C SER A 73 7.28 -9.78 7.33
N ALA A 74 6.15 -9.07 7.42
CA ALA A 74 4.90 -9.64 7.92
C ALA A 74 4.36 -10.74 7.00
N VAL A 75 4.45 -10.55 5.68
CA VAL A 75 4.03 -11.55 4.70
C VAL A 75 4.93 -12.79 4.77
N LEU A 76 6.25 -12.62 4.84
CA LEU A 76 7.18 -13.74 5.00
C LEU A 76 6.91 -14.52 6.28
N SER A 77 6.71 -13.84 7.41
CA SER A 77 6.40 -14.48 8.68
C SER A 77 5.08 -15.27 8.66
N ALA A 78 4.07 -14.79 7.92
CA ALA A 78 2.83 -15.54 7.73
C ALA A 78 3.03 -16.81 6.88
N LEU A 79 3.87 -16.74 5.85
CA LEU A 79 4.21 -17.89 5.00
C LEU A 79 5.02 -18.95 5.78
N GLU A 80 5.94 -18.53 6.64
CA GLU A 80 6.71 -19.45 7.51
C GLU A 80 5.85 -20.22 8.51
N GLN A 81 4.76 -19.60 8.97
CA GLN A 81 3.81 -20.23 9.90
C GLN A 81 2.77 -21.10 9.17
N THR A 82 2.75 -21.09 7.84
CA THR A 82 1.78 -21.85 7.06
C THR A 82 2.19 -23.33 6.99
N PRO A 83 1.29 -24.27 7.35
CA PRO A 83 1.58 -25.69 7.23
C PRO A 83 1.93 -26.10 5.79
N PRO A 84 2.88 -27.03 5.59
CA PRO A 84 3.34 -27.44 4.25
C PRO A 84 2.21 -27.89 3.31
N GLU A 85 1.17 -28.54 3.86
CA GLU A 85 0.01 -29.00 3.12
C GLU A 85 -0.80 -27.87 2.46
N LEU A 86 -0.77 -26.65 3.03
CA LEU A 86 -1.44 -25.48 2.47
C LEU A 86 -0.50 -24.63 1.60
N TYR A 87 0.81 -24.75 1.81
CA TYR A 87 1.80 -23.95 1.08
C TYR A 87 1.76 -24.21 -0.43
N ALA A 88 1.60 -25.48 -0.83
CA ALA A 88 1.48 -25.85 -2.25
C ALA A 88 0.31 -25.16 -2.94
N ASP A 89 -0.83 -25.03 -2.25
CA ASP A 89 -2.00 -24.32 -2.75
C ASP A 89 -1.78 -22.82 -2.85
N ILE A 90 -1.04 -22.21 -1.92
CA ILE A 90 -0.67 -20.79 -1.99
C ILE A 90 0.23 -20.52 -3.19
N VAL A 91 1.26 -21.34 -3.42
CA VAL A 91 2.16 -21.17 -4.57
C VAL A 91 1.39 -21.30 -5.89
N ARG A 92 0.48 -22.27 -5.97
CA ARG A 92 -0.34 -22.51 -7.17
C ARG A 92 -1.33 -21.37 -7.44
N ASN A 93 -2.04 -20.92 -6.42
CA ASN A 93 -3.13 -19.95 -6.57
C ASN A 93 -2.63 -18.50 -6.54
N GLY A 94 -1.47 -18.26 -5.92
CA GLY A 94 -0.95 -16.93 -5.63
C GLY A 94 -1.64 -16.28 -4.43
N ILE A 95 -1.28 -15.02 -4.18
CA ILE A 95 -1.77 -14.23 -3.05
C ILE A 95 -2.53 -13.02 -3.58
N TYR A 96 -3.70 -12.74 -2.99
CA TYR A 96 -4.55 -11.62 -3.38
C TYR A 96 -4.41 -10.46 -2.41
N LEU A 97 -4.11 -9.28 -2.94
CA LEU A 97 -3.97 -8.03 -2.19
C LEU A 97 -5.30 -7.28 -2.20
N THR A 98 -5.70 -6.79 -1.03
CA THR A 98 -6.96 -6.07 -0.81
C THR A 98 -6.77 -4.90 0.15
N GLY A 99 -7.79 -4.06 0.34
CA GLY A 99 -7.73 -2.84 1.14
C GLY A 99 -7.03 -1.68 0.44
N GLY A 100 -7.05 -0.51 1.06
CA GLY A 100 -6.50 0.71 0.44
C GLY A 100 -4.99 0.68 0.20
N GLY A 101 -4.24 -0.10 0.99
CA GLY A 101 -2.80 -0.28 0.79
C GLY A 101 -2.45 -1.00 -0.52
N ALA A 102 -3.35 -1.82 -1.05
CA ALA A 102 -3.17 -2.51 -2.32
C ALA A 102 -3.17 -1.56 -3.53
N LEU A 103 -3.58 -0.29 -3.35
CA LEU A 103 -3.56 0.74 -4.39
C LEU A 103 -2.19 1.43 -4.54
N LEU A 104 -1.21 1.11 -3.69
CA LEU A 104 0.15 1.59 -3.88
C LEU A 104 0.74 1.00 -5.17
N ARG A 105 1.27 1.87 -6.04
CA ARG A 105 1.79 1.45 -7.35
C ARG A 105 2.97 0.49 -7.18
N GLY A 106 2.88 -0.66 -7.86
CA GLY A 106 3.92 -1.69 -7.89
C GLY A 106 4.00 -2.60 -6.67
N ILE A 107 3.01 -2.57 -5.77
CA ILE A 107 3.03 -3.41 -4.55
C ILE A 107 2.96 -4.91 -4.83
N ASP A 108 2.13 -5.31 -5.78
CA ASP A 108 2.04 -6.66 -6.29
C ASP A 108 3.34 -7.13 -6.96
N LYS A 109 3.91 -6.29 -7.84
CA LYS A 109 5.19 -6.56 -8.51
C LYS A 109 6.31 -6.76 -7.49
N ARG A 110 6.48 -5.81 -6.57
CA ARG A 110 7.49 -5.87 -5.50
C ARG A 110 7.38 -7.16 -4.68
N LEU A 111 6.18 -7.48 -4.21
CA LEU A 111 5.97 -8.67 -3.38
C LEU A 111 6.19 -9.96 -4.18
N THR A 112 5.76 -10.00 -5.44
CA THR A 112 5.98 -11.13 -6.34
C THR A 112 7.47 -11.38 -6.56
N GLU A 113 8.24 -10.34 -6.88
CA GLU A 113 9.68 -10.44 -7.10
C GLU A 113 10.43 -10.88 -5.85
N LYS A 114 10.02 -10.37 -4.68
CA LYS A 114 10.69 -10.66 -3.41
C LYS A 114 10.40 -12.05 -2.86
N ILE A 115 9.17 -12.55 -3.05
CA ILE A 115 8.69 -13.80 -2.43
C ILE A 115 8.72 -14.96 -3.43
N GLY A 116 8.66 -14.69 -4.73
CA GLY A 116 8.60 -15.71 -5.78
C GLY A 116 7.23 -16.37 -5.93
N ILE A 117 6.19 -15.80 -5.32
CA ILE A 117 4.78 -16.24 -5.44
C ILE A 117 4.01 -15.13 -6.16
N PRO A 118 3.09 -15.42 -7.10
CA PRO A 118 2.31 -14.39 -7.76
C PRO A 118 1.41 -13.62 -6.78
N PHE A 119 1.60 -12.30 -6.68
CA PHE A 119 0.67 -11.39 -5.99
C PHE A 119 -0.24 -10.70 -7.01
N ARG A 120 -1.52 -10.53 -6.66
CA ARG A 120 -2.52 -9.87 -7.53
C ARG A 120 -3.37 -8.91 -6.72
N VAL A 121 -3.48 -7.67 -7.18
CA VAL A 121 -4.48 -6.74 -6.62
C VAL A 121 -5.86 -7.14 -7.11
N VAL A 122 -6.81 -7.28 -6.20
CA VAL A 122 -8.20 -7.60 -6.54
C VAL A 122 -8.91 -6.37 -7.12
N ASP A 123 -9.95 -6.61 -7.93
CA ASP A 123 -10.84 -5.54 -8.39
C ASP A 123 -11.52 -4.85 -7.22
N ASP A 124 -11.55 -3.52 -7.21
CA ASP A 124 -12.18 -2.73 -6.15
C ASP A 124 -11.73 -3.12 -4.71
N PRO A 125 -10.42 -3.02 -4.42
CA PRO A 125 -9.84 -3.51 -3.16
C PRO A 125 -10.34 -2.75 -1.93
N LEU A 126 -10.84 -1.52 -2.10
CA LEU A 126 -11.37 -0.70 -1.00
C LEU A 126 -12.66 -1.29 -0.38
N HIS A 127 -13.52 -1.90 -1.19
CA HIS A 127 -14.82 -2.37 -0.73
C HIS A 127 -14.86 -3.86 -0.42
N MET A 128 -13.75 -4.59 -0.61
CA MET A 128 -13.73 -6.04 -0.48
C MET A 128 -14.14 -6.55 0.90
N VAL A 129 -13.76 -5.85 1.97
CA VAL A 129 -14.20 -6.22 3.33
C VAL A 129 -15.73 -6.11 3.45
N ALA A 130 -16.31 -4.99 3.03
CA ALA A 130 -17.76 -4.77 3.07
C ALA A 130 -18.53 -5.77 2.19
N LYS A 131 -18.01 -6.06 0.98
CA LYS A 131 -18.58 -7.06 0.06
C LYS A 131 -18.53 -8.46 0.66
N GLY A 132 -17.39 -8.86 1.23
CA GLY A 132 -17.23 -10.15 1.90
C GLY A 132 -18.21 -10.33 3.05
N THR A 133 -18.34 -9.31 3.91
CA THR A 133 -19.32 -9.28 4.99
C THR A 133 -20.75 -9.39 4.46
N SER A 134 -21.11 -8.65 3.41
CA SER A 134 -22.45 -8.74 2.81
C SER A 134 -22.75 -10.14 2.28
N THR A 135 -21.78 -10.76 1.57
CA THR A 135 -21.91 -12.13 1.07
C THR A 135 -22.10 -13.14 2.20
N ALA A 136 -21.33 -13.01 3.28
CA ALA A 136 -21.46 -13.88 4.45
C ALA A 136 -22.85 -13.75 5.11
N LEU A 137 -23.33 -12.52 5.31
CA LEU A 137 -24.66 -12.24 5.88
C LEU A 137 -25.81 -12.73 4.98
N ARG A 138 -25.63 -12.80 3.66
CA ARG A 138 -26.62 -13.38 2.74
C ARG A 138 -26.62 -14.91 2.74
N ASN A 139 -25.58 -15.54 3.28
CA ASN A 139 -25.39 -16.99 3.30
C ASN A 139 -25.23 -17.50 4.74
N ILE A 140 -25.97 -16.93 5.69
CA ILE A 140 -25.85 -17.25 7.12
C ILE A 140 -25.96 -18.75 7.41
N ASP A 141 -26.83 -19.46 6.68
CA ASP A 141 -27.00 -20.92 6.85
C ASP A 141 -25.74 -21.72 6.54
N LYS A 142 -24.86 -21.19 5.67
CA LYS A 142 -23.56 -21.81 5.33
C LYS A 142 -22.46 -21.39 6.29
N PHE A 143 -22.64 -20.30 7.02
CA PHE A 143 -21.65 -19.69 7.90
C PHE A 143 -22.18 -19.58 9.34
N THR A 144 -22.70 -20.69 9.87
CA THR A 144 -23.32 -20.75 11.20
C THR A 144 -22.40 -20.31 12.34
N PHE A 145 -21.08 -20.36 12.15
CA PHE A 145 -20.09 -19.87 13.11
C PHE A 145 -20.11 -18.35 13.31
N LEU A 146 -20.65 -17.58 12.36
CA LEU A 146 -20.71 -16.11 12.45
C LEU A 146 -21.84 -15.59 13.34
N MET A 147 -22.82 -16.43 13.68
CA MET A 147 -24.00 -16.08 14.49
C MET A 147 -23.92 -16.61 15.93
N ARG A 148 -22.71 -16.97 16.39
CA ARG A 148 -22.47 -17.43 17.76
C ARG A 148 -22.31 -16.26 18.73
#